data_AF-A0A2A3X6T5-F1
#
_entry.id   AF-A0A2A3X6T5-F1
#
_cell.length_a   1.000
_cell.length_b   1.000
_cell.length_c   1.000
_cell.angle_alpha   90.00
_cell.angle_beta   90.00
_cell.angle_gamma   90.00
#
_symmetry.space_group_name_H-M   'P 1'
#
loop_
_entity.id
_entity.type
_entity.pdbx_description
1 polymer ?
#
loop_
_entity_poly.entity_id
_entity_poly.type
_entity_poly.pdbx_seq_one_letter_code
_entity_poly.pdbx_strand_id
1 'polypeptide(L)'
;MKTVPILSEYGSINLKLSREQAASLQSTGYVEVVPALDGRWKVTASSYVGSLVVDGVELLIRPKINPENLFLLLEPGLPPNAWRKEAFSYDSTSDLLPSVVAFFARTVETTLGRGILRAYESRQEPLVALRGRLDVSQQFKRAGVLTPVSCTFDDFSEDIVENRVTRAALRLALRVPRVDPGERQRLMRQLVALEGVSDSPVNAKMVDSIYFTRLNQHYEPMLGLARLILSNLTLTDAGGSTSASSFMVDMNDLFQRFLTERLRRTLRGKVDVVDEPIVHLDAGQQVTMRPDLEFRDSAGRARYVGDIKYKLAENARGRSNDYYQLLAYTTAIGLPEGMLIYCRRQGDSERRTVTVTNAGKRLVLRSIDLTGSPEQVNKEITALADEIRNGANRARQFY
;
A
#
# COMPACT_ATOMS: atom_id res chain seq x y z
N MET A 1 10.27 -3.04 33.64
CA MET A 1 9.95 -2.91 32.20
C MET A 1 9.70 -1.45 31.90
N LYS A 2 10.43 -0.82 30.96
CA LYS A 2 10.09 0.54 30.52
C LYS A 2 8.78 0.44 29.75
N THR A 3 7.74 1.16 30.19
CA THR A 3 6.47 1.26 29.45
C THR A 3 6.73 1.97 28.14
N VAL A 4 6.47 1.31 27.01
CA VAL A 4 6.62 1.91 25.69
C VAL A 4 5.52 2.97 25.51
N PRO A 5 5.85 4.23 25.17
CA PRO A 5 4.86 5.24 24.87
C PRO A 5 3.98 4.84 23.67
N ILE A 6 2.67 4.91 23.85
CA ILE A 6 1.67 4.64 22.80
C ILE A 6 0.95 5.95 22.48
N LEU A 7 0.93 6.32 21.21
CA LEU A 7 0.16 7.42 20.65
C LEU A 7 -0.94 6.89 19.74
N SER A 8 -2.01 7.67 19.56
CA SER A 8 -2.84 7.57 18.37
C SER A 8 -2.29 8.51 17.28
N GLU A 9 -2.58 8.20 16.01
CA GLU A 9 -2.37 9.12 14.88
C GLU A 9 -2.94 10.53 15.18
N TYR A 10 -2.22 11.58 14.79
CA TYR A 10 -2.54 12.97 15.16
C TYR A 10 -2.67 13.25 16.68
N GLY A 11 -2.36 12.29 17.55
CA GLY A 11 -2.29 12.47 18.99
C GLY A 11 -0.99 13.15 19.40
N SER A 12 -0.91 13.58 20.66
CA SER A 12 0.33 14.15 21.22
C SER A 12 0.62 13.58 22.61
N ILE A 13 1.90 13.46 22.95
CA ILE A 13 2.37 13.08 24.29
C ILE A 13 3.60 13.91 24.66
N ASN A 14 3.76 14.20 25.95
CA ASN A 14 4.97 14.86 26.45
C ASN A 14 5.96 13.81 26.95
N LEU A 15 7.14 13.72 26.34
CA LEU A 15 8.21 12.79 26.69
C LEU A 15 9.41 13.52 27.30
N LYS A 16 10.15 12.83 28.16
CA LYS A 16 11.46 13.30 28.64
C LYS A 16 12.52 12.72 27.71
N LEU A 17 13.06 13.57 26.84
CA LEU A 17 14.03 13.19 25.80
C LEU A 17 15.27 14.08 25.93
N SER A 18 16.44 13.55 25.57
CA SER A 18 17.61 14.40 25.31
C SER A 18 17.39 15.24 24.05
N ARG A 19 18.18 16.30 23.87
CA ARG A 19 18.12 17.12 22.65
C ARG A 19 18.45 16.31 21.40
N GLU A 20 19.40 15.38 21.50
CA GLU A 20 19.77 14.46 20.42
C GLU A 20 18.60 13.55 20.07
N GLN A 21 17.97 12.90 21.06
CA GLN A 21 16.80 12.06 20.84
C GLN A 21 15.62 12.81 20.19
N ALA A 22 15.37 14.05 20.62
CA ALA A 22 14.34 14.89 20.03
C ALA A 22 14.65 15.25 18.57
N ALA A 23 15.90 15.61 18.27
CA ALA A 23 16.35 15.91 16.91
C ALA A 23 16.26 14.67 16.00
N SER A 24 16.67 13.50 16.50
CA SER A 24 16.62 12.26 15.74
C SER A 24 15.18 11.84 15.45
N LEU A 25 14.26 11.91 16.41
CA LEU A 25 12.83 11.68 16.17
C LEU A 25 12.25 12.65 15.14
N GLN A 26 12.56 13.95 15.24
CA GLN A 26 12.12 14.95 14.26
C GLN A 26 12.64 14.64 12.85
N SER A 27 13.89 14.19 12.72
CA SER A 27 14.53 13.89 11.43
C SER A 27 13.88 12.71 10.69
N THR A 28 13.13 11.85 11.40
CA THR A 28 12.41 10.72 10.79
C THR A 28 11.28 11.16 9.88
N GLY A 29 10.73 12.37 10.07
CA GLY A 29 9.57 12.87 9.33
C GLY A 29 8.22 12.27 9.74
N TYR A 30 8.19 11.26 10.63
CA TYR A 30 6.93 10.62 11.06
C TYR A 30 6.21 11.35 12.19
N VAL A 31 6.96 12.12 12.99
CA VAL A 31 6.45 12.84 14.15
C VAL A 31 6.95 14.28 14.16
N GLU A 32 6.14 15.18 14.70
CA GLU A 32 6.53 16.54 15.03
C GLU A 32 6.97 16.60 16.49
N VAL A 33 8.14 17.17 16.76
CA VAL A 33 8.75 17.25 18.09
C VAL A 33 9.02 18.71 18.41
N VAL A 34 8.29 19.25 19.39
CA VAL A 34 8.44 20.63 19.84
C VAL A 34 8.78 20.70 21.32
N PRO A 35 9.56 21.69 21.79
CA PRO A 35 9.79 21.89 23.21
C PRO A 35 8.47 22.10 23.96
N ALA A 36 8.32 21.47 25.12
CA ALA A 36 7.20 21.66 26.03
C ALA A 36 7.69 22.29 27.35
N LEU A 37 6.74 22.66 28.23
CA LEU A 37 7.07 23.11 29.58
C LEU A 37 7.81 22.01 30.37
N ASP A 38 8.56 22.42 31.39
CA ASP A 38 9.29 21.56 32.33
C ASP A 38 10.43 20.71 31.72
N GLY A 39 11.05 21.20 30.64
CA GLY A 39 12.19 20.53 30.00
C GLY A 39 11.80 19.21 29.31
N ARG A 40 10.53 19.06 28.93
CA ARG A 40 10.01 17.94 28.16
C ARG A 40 9.85 18.31 26.69
N TRP A 41 9.58 17.33 25.87
CA TRP A 41 9.29 17.49 24.44
C TRP A 41 7.89 16.97 24.15
N LYS A 42 7.07 17.77 23.49
CA LYS A 42 5.78 17.35 22.96
C LYS A 42 6.02 16.68 21.61
N VAL A 43 5.68 15.40 21.54
CA VAL A 43 5.75 14.59 20.32
C VAL A 43 4.32 14.42 19.79
N THR A 44 4.08 14.83 18.55
CA THR A 44 2.79 14.73 17.87
C THR A 44 2.91 13.78 16.68
N ALA A 45 2.06 12.76 16.61
CA ALA A 45 2.00 11.86 15.47
C ALA A 45 1.36 12.54 14.26
N SER A 46 1.71 12.06 13.07
CA SER A 46 1.06 12.43 11.80
C SER A 46 0.07 11.34 11.35
N SER A 47 -0.08 11.12 10.04
CA SER A 47 -0.92 10.05 9.45
C SER A 47 -0.26 8.67 9.48
N TYR A 48 0.98 8.57 9.93
CA TYR A 48 1.71 7.29 9.96
C TYR A 48 1.40 6.50 11.24
N VAL A 49 1.24 5.19 11.08
CA VAL A 49 1.02 4.24 12.18
C VAL A 49 2.03 3.10 12.14
N GLY A 50 2.38 2.56 13.30
CA GLY A 50 3.33 1.47 13.43
C GLY A 50 4.34 1.70 14.55
N SER A 51 5.55 1.18 14.39
CA SER A 51 6.60 1.20 15.41
C SER A 51 7.83 1.96 14.93
N LEU A 52 8.35 2.83 15.80
CA LEU A 52 9.51 3.67 15.56
C LEU A 52 10.51 3.50 16.69
N VAL A 53 11.72 3.05 16.38
CA VAL A 53 12.84 2.94 17.31
C VAL A 53 14.00 3.76 16.77
N VAL A 54 14.37 4.82 17.49
CA VAL A 54 15.47 5.71 17.12
C VAL A 54 16.19 6.14 18.39
N ASP A 55 17.52 6.02 18.41
CA ASP A 55 18.39 6.42 19.52
C ASP A 55 17.93 5.94 20.91
N GLY A 56 17.48 4.67 20.95
CA GLY A 56 16.99 4.02 22.17
C GLY A 56 15.62 4.49 22.64
N VAL A 57 14.95 5.36 21.88
CA VAL A 57 13.56 5.75 22.09
C VAL A 57 12.68 4.86 21.22
N GLU A 58 11.71 4.20 21.85
CA GLU A 58 10.69 3.39 21.18
C GLU A 58 9.35 4.13 21.26
N LEU A 59 8.64 4.25 20.14
CA LEU A 59 7.32 4.88 20.04
C LEU A 59 6.41 3.98 19.21
N LEU A 60 5.20 3.73 19.72
CA LEU A 60 4.14 3.04 18.99
C LEU A 60 3.04 4.02 18.64
N ILE A 61 2.66 4.07 17.37
CA ILE A 61 1.56 4.92 16.87
C ILE A 61 0.44 4.01 16.36
N ARG A 62 -0.75 4.17 16.92
CA ARG A 62 -1.95 3.37 16.60
C ARG A 62 -2.91 4.16 15.70
N PRO A 63 -3.57 3.50 14.74
CA PRO A 63 -4.63 4.14 13.98
C PRO A 63 -5.86 4.34 14.88
N LYS A 64 -6.78 5.22 14.45
CA LYS A 64 -8.08 5.43 15.14
C LYS A 64 -9.18 4.46 14.70
N ILE A 65 -8.86 3.45 13.92
CA ILE A 65 -9.79 2.40 13.45
C ILE A 65 -9.62 1.12 14.26
N ASN A 66 -10.60 0.23 14.13
CA ASN A 66 -10.51 -1.12 14.67
C ASN A 66 -9.27 -1.85 14.07
N PRO A 67 -8.42 -2.50 14.88
CA PRO A 67 -7.37 -3.42 14.43
C PRO A 67 -7.78 -4.32 13.28
N GLU A 68 -8.97 -4.91 13.34
CA GLU A 68 -9.50 -5.77 12.28
C GLU A 68 -9.59 -5.04 10.93
N ASN A 69 -10.06 -3.80 10.96
CA ASN A 69 -10.16 -3.00 9.75
C ASN A 69 -8.78 -2.53 9.26
N LEU A 70 -7.78 -2.37 10.14
CA LEU A 70 -6.40 -2.15 9.68
C LEU A 70 -5.92 -3.33 8.84
N PHE A 71 -6.10 -4.58 9.30
CA PHE A 71 -5.71 -5.76 8.52
C PHE A 71 -6.55 -5.93 7.24
N LEU A 72 -7.82 -5.52 7.26
CA LEU A 72 -8.65 -5.43 6.06
C LEU A 72 -8.09 -4.43 5.03
N LEU A 73 -7.58 -3.28 5.48
CA LEU A 73 -6.95 -2.28 4.63
C LEU A 73 -5.60 -2.77 4.08
N LEU A 74 -4.81 -3.45 4.91
CA LEU A 74 -3.51 -4.02 4.53
C LEU A 74 -3.64 -5.11 3.47
N GLU A 75 -4.76 -5.84 3.43
CA GLU A 75 -4.96 -6.90 2.45
C GLU A 75 -6.42 -7.01 1.97
N PRO A 76 -6.80 -6.29 0.90
CA PRO A 76 -8.16 -6.31 0.38
C PRO A 76 -8.56 -7.65 -0.28
N GLY A 77 -7.65 -8.61 -0.46
CA GLY A 77 -7.94 -9.90 -1.12
C GLY A 77 -8.40 -11.03 -0.20
N LEU A 78 -8.09 -10.96 1.10
CA LEU A 78 -8.28 -12.10 2.01
C LEU A 78 -9.58 -12.03 2.82
N PRO A 79 -10.21 -13.19 3.13
CA PRO A 79 -11.38 -13.23 3.99
C PRO A 79 -11.01 -12.78 5.41
N PRO A 80 -11.93 -12.18 6.19
CA PRO A 80 -11.64 -11.68 7.53
C PRO A 80 -10.97 -12.72 8.46
N ASN A 81 -11.37 -13.99 8.35
CA ASN A 81 -10.80 -15.08 9.13
C ASN A 81 -9.29 -15.28 8.93
N ALA A 82 -8.72 -14.83 7.81
CA ALA A 82 -7.31 -15.01 7.49
C ALA A 82 -6.37 -14.21 8.41
N TRP A 83 -6.84 -13.11 9.00
CA TRP A 83 -6.03 -12.19 9.79
C TRP A 83 -6.57 -11.90 11.19
N ARG A 84 -7.68 -12.53 11.61
CA ARG A 84 -8.29 -12.32 12.95
C ARG A 84 -7.31 -12.55 14.10
N LYS A 85 -6.43 -13.55 13.98
CA LYS A 85 -5.44 -13.85 15.02
C LYS A 85 -4.42 -12.72 15.16
N GLU A 86 -4.03 -12.11 14.04
CA GLU A 86 -3.08 -11.00 13.98
C GLU A 86 -3.71 -9.70 14.47
N ALA A 87 -4.98 -9.43 14.12
CA ALA A 87 -5.72 -8.31 14.67
C ALA A 87 -5.82 -8.38 16.20
N PHE A 88 -6.13 -9.57 16.74
CA PHE A 88 -6.16 -9.79 18.19
C PHE A 88 -4.79 -9.63 18.85
N SER A 89 -3.73 -10.16 18.23
CA SER A 89 -2.35 -10.01 18.71
C SER A 89 -1.92 -8.53 18.71
N TYR A 90 -2.29 -7.79 17.66
CA TYR A 90 -2.00 -6.36 17.56
C TYR A 90 -2.74 -5.56 18.63
N ASP A 91 -4.02 -5.89 18.90
CA ASP A 91 -4.77 -5.18 19.93
C ASP A 91 -4.18 -5.40 21.34
N SER A 92 -3.61 -6.59 21.58
CA SER A 92 -2.95 -6.94 22.84
C SER A 92 -1.56 -6.30 23.01
N THR A 93 -0.76 -6.25 21.95
CA THR A 93 0.66 -5.82 22.02
C THR A 93 0.89 -4.37 21.58
N SER A 94 -0.05 -3.81 20.81
CA SER A 94 0.07 -2.50 20.13
C SER A 94 1.25 -2.37 19.17
N ASP A 95 1.96 -3.45 18.86
CA ASP A 95 3.08 -3.45 17.91
C ASP A 95 2.63 -4.07 16.59
N LEU A 96 2.50 -3.20 15.57
CA LEU A 96 1.97 -3.58 14.27
C LEU A 96 2.95 -4.52 13.52
N LEU A 97 4.25 -4.29 13.68
CA LEU A 97 5.26 -4.92 12.85
C LEU A 97 5.33 -6.45 13.06
N PRO A 98 5.44 -6.98 14.29
CA PRO A 98 5.40 -8.43 14.53
C PRO A 98 4.11 -9.08 14.04
N SER A 99 2.96 -8.42 14.20
CA SER A 99 1.68 -8.96 13.73
C SER A 99 1.59 -9.01 12.20
N VAL A 100 2.09 -7.99 11.50
CA VAL A 100 2.20 -7.99 10.03
C VAL A 100 3.18 -9.07 9.54
N VAL A 101 4.33 -9.23 10.21
CA VAL A 101 5.30 -10.27 9.86
C VAL A 101 4.74 -11.68 10.07
N ALA A 102 4.01 -11.91 11.17
CA ALA A 102 3.32 -13.17 11.41
C ALA A 102 2.25 -13.44 10.33
N PHE A 103 1.48 -12.41 9.95
CA PHE A 103 0.50 -12.53 8.87
C PHE A 103 1.17 -12.89 7.54
N PHE A 104 2.25 -12.19 7.21
CA PHE A 104 3.05 -12.45 6.01
C PHE A 104 3.59 -13.88 5.99
N ALA A 105 4.18 -14.36 7.08
CA ALA A 105 4.74 -15.71 7.16
C ALA A 105 3.70 -16.80 6.83
N ARG A 106 2.46 -16.66 7.35
CA ARG A 106 1.37 -17.60 7.09
C ARG A 106 0.80 -17.49 5.69
N THR A 107 0.68 -16.27 5.17
CA THR A 107 0.22 -16.03 3.80
C THR A 107 1.20 -16.63 2.79
N VAL A 108 2.52 -16.44 2.99
CA VAL A 108 3.56 -17.05 2.15
C VAL A 108 3.46 -18.57 2.19
N GLU A 109 3.38 -19.18 3.38
CA GLU A 109 3.27 -20.64 3.51
C GLU A 109 2.02 -21.18 2.81
N THR A 110 0.88 -20.49 2.93
CA THR A 110 -0.37 -20.90 2.28
C THR A 110 -0.28 -20.78 0.76
N THR A 111 0.35 -19.72 0.26
CA THR A 111 0.52 -19.47 -1.17
C THR A 111 1.52 -20.45 -1.79
N LEU A 112 2.73 -20.58 -1.22
CA LEU A 112 3.76 -21.50 -1.72
C LEU A 112 3.39 -22.98 -1.52
N GLY A 113 2.55 -23.29 -0.53
CA GLY A 113 1.99 -24.63 -0.33
C GLY A 113 1.10 -25.11 -1.50
N ARG A 114 0.65 -24.21 -2.38
CA ARG A 114 -0.05 -24.56 -3.63
C ARG A 114 0.91 -24.85 -4.79
N GLY A 115 2.22 -24.69 -4.57
CA GLY A 115 3.27 -24.82 -5.57
C GLY A 115 3.97 -23.50 -5.83
N ILE A 116 5.29 -23.57 -6.00
CA ILE A 116 6.10 -22.43 -6.43
C ILE A 116 5.82 -22.17 -7.91
N LEU A 117 5.45 -20.94 -8.23
CA LEU A 117 5.16 -20.53 -9.59
C LEU A 117 6.45 -20.53 -10.39
N ARG A 118 6.35 -21.07 -11.60
CA ARG A 118 7.43 -21.10 -12.58
C ARG A 118 6.93 -20.48 -13.87
N ALA A 119 7.80 -19.73 -14.54
CA ALA A 119 7.51 -19.16 -15.84
C ALA A 119 8.62 -19.52 -16.83
N TYR A 120 8.28 -19.52 -18.11
CA TYR A 120 9.26 -19.67 -19.17
C TYR A 120 10.02 -18.35 -19.34
N GLU A 121 11.33 -18.38 -19.16
CA GLU A 121 12.24 -17.28 -19.44
C GLU A 121 13.12 -17.66 -20.64
N SER A 122 13.16 -16.81 -21.66
CA SER A 122 14.05 -17.04 -22.80
C SER A 122 15.48 -16.65 -22.42
N ARG A 123 16.37 -17.64 -22.39
CA ARG A 123 17.78 -17.46 -22.03
C ARG A 123 18.68 -17.57 -23.24
N GLN A 124 19.73 -16.75 -23.25
CA GLN A 124 20.79 -16.77 -24.25
C GLN A 124 22.11 -17.12 -23.57
N GLU A 125 22.58 -18.35 -23.76
CA GLU A 125 23.79 -18.85 -23.11
C GLU A 125 24.64 -19.68 -24.07
N PRO A 126 25.98 -19.57 -24.01
CA PRO A 126 26.84 -20.48 -24.75
C PRO A 126 26.93 -21.83 -24.05
N LEU A 127 26.47 -22.90 -24.70
CA LEU A 127 26.41 -24.25 -24.15
C LEU A 127 27.31 -25.22 -24.91
N VAL A 128 27.86 -26.22 -24.21
CA VAL A 128 28.70 -27.26 -24.84
C VAL A 128 27.90 -28.11 -25.83
N ALA A 129 26.59 -28.25 -25.60
CA ALA A 129 25.66 -28.93 -26.49
C ALA A 129 24.51 -27.99 -26.86
N LEU A 130 23.98 -28.14 -28.09
CA LEU A 130 22.86 -27.33 -28.58
C LEU A 130 21.59 -27.61 -27.74
N ARG A 131 21.07 -26.56 -27.09
CA ARG A 131 19.77 -26.57 -26.39
C ARG A 131 18.89 -25.49 -27.00
N GLY A 132 17.68 -25.84 -27.43
CA GLY A 132 16.77 -24.89 -28.09
C GLY A 132 17.25 -24.50 -29.49
N ARG A 133 17.35 -23.21 -29.77
CA ARG A 133 17.72 -22.65 -31.08
C ARG A 133 19.15 -22.11 -31.07
N LEU A 134 19.85 -22.21 -32.19
CA LEU A 134 21.16 -21.57 -32.36
C LEU A 134 20.97 -20.04 -32.48
N ASP A 135 21.67 -19.27 -31.64
CA ASP A 135 21.81 -17.83 -31.85
C ASP A 135 22.90 -17.61 -32.90
N VAL A 136 22.47 -17.62 -34.15
CA VAL A 136 23.32 -17.44 -35.33
C VAL A 136 24.10 -16.12 -35.25
N SER A 137 23.46 -15.05 -34.79
CA SER A 137 24.07 -13.72 -34.71
C SER A 137 25.22 -13.68 -33.72
N GLN A 138 25.07 -14.29 -32.54
CA GLN A 138 26.14 -14.37 -31.54
C GLN A 138 27.21 -15.40 -31.91
N GLN A 139 26.82 -16.50 -32.56
CA GLN A 139 27.78 -17.52 -33.02
C GLN A 139 28.71 -16.98 -34.12
N PHE A 140 28.20 -16.16 -35.06
CA PHE A 140 29.03 -15.53 -36.08
C PHE A 140 30.07 -14.56 -35.50
N LYS A 141 29.77 -13.88 -34.39
CA LYS A 141 30.76 -13.03 -33.69
C LYS A 141 31.88 -13.82 -33.03
N ARG A 142 31.69 -15.13 -32.82
CA ARG A 142 32.68 -16.07 -32.27
C ARG A 142 33.29 -16.96 -33.36
N ALA A 143 33.46 -16.40 -34.57
CA ALA A 143 33.99 -17.13 -35.72
C ALA A 143 35.27 -17.90 -35.36
N GLY A 144 35.27 -19.21 -35.66
CA GLY A 144 36.36 -20.14 -35.36
C GLY A 144 36.19 -20.96 -34.07
N VAL A 145 35.27 -20.59 -33.18
CA VAL A 145 34.97 -21.35 -31.95
C VAL A 145 33.72 -22.20 -32.16
N LEU A 146 33.91 -23.52 -32.31
CA LEU A 146 32.82 -24.48 -32.53
C LEU A 146 32.04 -24.82 -31.26
N THR A 147 32.69 -24.71 -30.10
CA THR A 147 32.09 -24.94 -28.77
C THR A 147 32.71 -24.00 -27.73
N PRO A 148 31.93 -23.49 -26.77
CA PRO A 148 30.48 -23.65 -26.60
C PRO A 148 29.66 -22.87 -27.65
N VAL A 149 28.52 -23.46 -28.05
CA VAL A 149 27.56 -22.97 -29.06
C VAL A 149 26.61 -21.96 -28.42
N SER A 150 26.49 -20.76 -29.01
CA SER A 150 25.51 -19.77 -28.56
C SER A 150 24.08 -20.25 -28.78
N CYS A 151 23.34 -20.52 -27.70
CA CYS A 151 22.00 -21.09 -27.71
C CYS A 151 20.96 -20.12 -27.13
N THR A 152 19.78 -20.08 -27.73
CA THR A 152 18.57 -19.44 -27.20
C THR A 152 17.53 -20.51 -26.88
N PHE A 153 17.14 -20.63 -25.61
CA PHE A 153 16.15 -21.63 -25.18
C PHE A 153 15.24 -21.08 -24.08
N ASP A 154 14.05 -21.62 -23.98
CA ASP A 154 13.11 -21.26 -22.91
C ASP A 154 13.34 -22.18 -21.71
N ASP A 155 13.69 -21.59 -20.57
CA ASP A 155 13.91 -22.30 -19.31
C ASP A 155 12.70 -22.13 -18.40
N PHE A 156 12.20 -23.22 -17.84
CA PHE A 156 11.06 -23.19 -16.92
C PHE A 156 11.56 -22.94 -15.50
N SER A 157 11.75 -21.66 -15.18
CA SER A 157 12.45 -21.21 -13.98
C SER A 157 11.48 -20.72 -12.90
N GLU A 158 11.85 -20.96 -11.65
CA GLU A 158 11.22 -20.33 -10.48
C GLU A 158 11.79 -18.93 -10.19
N ASP A 159 12.83 -18.50 -10.90
CA ASP A 159 13.48 -17.20 -10.72
C ASP A 159 12.74 -16.04 -11.40
N ILE A 160 11.45 -15.91 -11.06
CA ILE A 160 10.53 -14.89 -11.57
C ILE A 160 10.39 -13.71 -10.59
N VAL A 161 9.85 -12.59 -11.06
CA VAL A 161 9.71 -11.36 -10.26
C VAL A 161 8.90 -11.60 -8.99
N GLU A 162 7.80 -12.36 -9.07
CA GLU A 162 6.95 -12.71 -7.93
C GLU A 162 7.75 -13.41 -6.81
N ASN A 163 8.60 -14.36 -7.19
CA ASN A 163 9.39 -15.14 -6.25
C ASN A 163 10.58 -14.35 -5.71
N ARG A 164 11.24 -13.53 -6.54
CA ARG A 164 12.33 -12.62 -6.13
C ARG A 164 11.84 -11.60 -5.10
N VAL A 165 10.67 -11.00 -5.33
CA VAL A 165 10.01 -10.07 -4.40
C VAL A 165 9.72 -10.77 -3.07
N THR A 166 9.11 -11.96 -3.13
CA THR A 166 8.79 -12.75 -1.94
C THR A 166 10.04 -13.10 -1.14
N ARG A 167 11.09 -13.57 -1.81
CA ARG A 167 12.38 -13.93 -1.19
C ARG A 167 13.00 -12.74 -0.47
N ALA A 168 13.03 -11.56 -1.10
CA ALA A 168 13.57 -10.36 -0.47
C ALA A 168 12.77 -9.91 0.74
N ALA A 169 11.43 -9.95 0.66
CA ALA A 169 10.56 -9.62 1.78
C ALA A 169 10.75 -10.59 2.96
N LEU A 170 10.90 -11.90 2.69
CA LEU A 170 11.22 -12.90 3.72
C LEU A 170 12.54 -12.59 4.42
N ARG A 171 13.60 -12.26 3.66
CA ARG A 171 14.91 -11.89 4.23
C ARG A 171 14.81 -10.65 5.12
N LEU A 172 14.07 -9.64 4.69
CA LEU A 172 13.87 -8.42 5.46
C LEU A 172 13.04 -8.69 6.73
N ALA A 173 11.97 -9.48 6.63
CA ALA A 173 11.13 -9.89 7.75
C ALA A 173 11.90 -10.69 8.82
N LEU A 174 12.88 -11.51 8.42
CA LEU A 174 13.71 -12.28 9.35
C LEU A 174 14.59 -11.41 10.26
N ARG A 175 14.95 -10.21 9.81
CA ARG A 175 15.74 -9.22 10.57
C ARG A 175 14.89 -8.48 11.61
N VAL A 176 13.58 -8.61 11.58
CA VAL A 176 12.67 -7.94 12.52
C VAL A 176 12.88 -8.52 13.93
N PRO A 177 13.12 -7.67 14.96
CA PRO A 177 13.22 -8.12 16.33
C PRO A 177 11.85 -8.52 16.88
N ARG A 178 11.81 -9.33 17.96
CA ARG A 178 10.58 -9.71 18.68
C ARG A 178 9.51 -10.45 17.85
N VAL A 179 9.86 -10.98 16.68
CA VAL A 179 9.02 -11.94 15.97
C VAL A 179 8.97 -13.25 16.77
N ASP A 180 7.78 -13.82 16.91
CA ASP A 180 7.57 -15.10 17.58
C ASP A 180 8.48 -16.19 16.98
N PRO A 181 9.14 -17.04 17.81
CA PRO A 181 10.04 -18.08 17.31
C PRO A 181 9.41 -19.03 16.28
N GLY A 182 8.13 -19.36 16.45
CA GLY A 182 7.40 -20.23 15.51
C GLY A 182 7.19 -19.55 14.15
N GLU A 183 6.87 -18.26 14.13
CA GLU A 183 6.75 -17.50 12.88
C GLU A 183 8.12 -17.25 12.23
N ARG A 184 9.18 -17.02 13.02
CA ARG A 184 10.56 -16.95 12.50
C ARG A 184 10.99 -18.28 11.86
N GLN A 185 10.67 -19.41 12.47
CA GLN A 185 10.91 -20.73 11.87
C GLN A 185 10.11 -20.90 10.57
N ARG A 186 8.85 -20.45 10.54
CA ARG A 186 8.02 -20.48 9.33
C ARG A 186 8.67 -19.69 8.19
N LEU A 187 9.11 -18.46 8.44
CA LEU A 187 9.81 -17.61 7.47
C LEU A 187 11.07 -18.30 6.93
N MET A 188 11.89 -18.91 7.80
CA MET A 188 13.10 -19.63 7.38
C MET A 188 12.77 -20.82 6.45
N ARG A 189 11.73 -21.60 6.75
CA ARG A 189 11.30 -22.70 5.87
C ARG A 189 10.89 -22.21 4.48
N GLN A 190 10.15 -21.11 4.41
CA GLN A 190 9.75 -20.53 3.12
C GLN A 190 10.93 -19.93 2.36
N LEU A 191 11.93 -19.39 3.07
CA LEU A 191 13.15 -18.90 2.44
C LEU A 191 13.96 -20.04 1.81
N VAL A 192 14.05 -21.19 2.48
CA VAL A 192 14.67 -22.42 1.95
C VAL A 192 13.89 -22.96 0.74
N ALA A 193 12.56 -22.91 0.78
CA ALA A 193 11.74 -23.32 -0.36
C ALA A 193 12.03 -22.49 -1.63
N LEU A 194 12.54 -21.26 -1.49
CA LEU A 194 12.93 -20.37 -2.59
C LEU A 194 14.45 -20.34 -2.83
N GLU A 195 15.19 -21.40 -2.49
CA GLU A 195 16.65 -21.46 -2.67
C GLU A 195 17.09 -21.31 -4.14
N GLY A 196 16.28 -21.80 -5.09
CA GLY A 196 16.57 -21.68 -6.54
C GLY A 196 16.24 -20.32 -7.15
N VAL A 197 15.68 -19.38 -6.38
CA VAL A 197 15.37 -18.01 -6.81
C VAL A 197 16.58 -17.12 -6.54
N SER A 198 16.94 -16.19 -7.43
CA SER A 198 18.12 -15.33 -7.26
C SER A 198 17.93 -14.23 -6.19
N ASP A 199 19.04 -13.80 -5.57
CA ASP A 199 19.08 -12.62 -4.70
C ASP A 199 19.28 -11.36 -5.55
N SER A 200 18.25 -11.00 -6.33
CA SER A 200 18.26 -9.78 -7.14
C SER A 200 17.82 -8.56 -6.32
N PRO A 201 18.39 -7.36 -6.55
CA PRO A 201 17.87 -6.14 -5.95
C PRO A 201 16.41 -5.93 -6.37
N VAL A 202 15.50 -6.00 -5.41
CA VAL A 202 14.08 -5.71 -5.62
C VAL A 202 13.68 -4.50 -4.79
N ASN A 203 12.74 -3.73 -5.33
CA ASN A 203 12.09 -2.66 -4.60
C ASN A 203 10.57 -2.88 -4.62
N ALA A 204 9.86 -2.19 -3.74
CA ALA A 204 8.42 -2.33 -3.64
C ALA A 204 7.66 -1.98 -4.94
N LYS A 205 8.18 -1.04 -5.75
CA LYS A 205 7.57 -0.65 -7.03
C LYS A 205 7.59 -1.77 -8.06
N MET A 206 8.48 -2.77 -7.93
CA MET A 206 8.46 -3.94 -8.81
C MET A 206 7.17 -4.75 -8.63
N VAL A 207 6.56 -4.74 -7.44
CA VAL A 207 5.26 -5.39 -7.23
C VAL A 207 4.18 -4.76 -8.11
N ASP A 208 4.22 -3.43 -8.27
CA ASP A 208 3.24 -2.68 -9.06
C ASP A 208 3.34 -2.99 -10.57
N SER A 209 4.42 -3.63 -11.02
CA SER A 209 4.59 -4.08 -12.41
C SER A 209 4.06 -5.50 -12.68
N ILE A 210 3.69 -6.24 -11.63
CA ILE A 210 3.24 -7.63 -11.76
C ILE A 210 1.80 -7.65 -12.28
N TYR A 211 1.60 -8.26 -13.44
CA TYR A 211 0.26 -8.45 -13.99
C TYR A 211 -0.38 -9.73 -13.47
N PHE A 212 -1.52 -9.59 -12.78
CA PHE A 212 -2.27 -10.73 -12.25
C PHE A 212 -3.15 -11.37 -13.33
N THR A 213 -2.75 -12.57 -13.73
CA THR A 213 -3.49 -13.51 -14.56
C THR A 213 -4.15 -14.58 -13.70
N ARG A 214 -4.97 -15.45 -14.32
CA ARG A 214 -5.53 -16.63 -13.65
C ARG A 214 -4.46 -17.57 -13.05
N LEU A 215 -3.23 -17.54 -13.58
CA LEU A 215 -2.14 -18.43 -13.15
C LEU A 215 -1.49 -17.96 -11.84
N ASN A 216 -1.30 -16.65 -11.67
CA ASN A 216 -0.61 -16.06 -10.51
C ASN A 216 -1.55 -15.29 -9.58
N GLN A 217 -2.86 -15.26 -9.81
CA GLN A 217 -3.83 -14.55 -8.96
C GLN A 217 -3.74 -14.94 -7.47
N HIS A 218 -3.42 -16.19 -7.17
CA HIS A 218 -3.27 -16.65 -5.79
C HIS A 218 -2.01 -16.12 -5.08
N TYR A 219 -1.08 -15.50 -5.81
CA TYR A 219 0.09 -14.81 -5.26
C TYR A 219 -0.23 -13.39 -4.80
N GLU A 220 -1.34 -12.80 -5.25
CA GLU A 220 -1.70 -11.41 -4.99
C GLU A 220 -1.64 -11.04 -3.49
N PRO A 221 -2.19 -11.82 -2.55
CA PRO A 221 -2.11 -11.46 -1.13
C PRO A 221 -0.70 -11.52 -0.55
N MET A 222 0.09 -12.50 -0.99
CA MET A 222 1.49 -12.64 -0.56
C MET A 222 2.32 -11.46 -1.05
N LEU A 223 2.14 -11.06 -2.31
CA LEU A 223 2.86 -9.95 -2.93
C LEU A 223 2.44 -8.59 -2.37
N GLY A 224 1.16 -8.42 -2.01
CA GLY A 224 0.67 -7.22 -1.31
C GLY A 224 1.38 -7.02 0.03
N LEU A 225 1.49 -8.08 0.84
CA LEU A 225 2.22 -8.05 2.11
C LEU A 225 3.74 -7.91 1.92
N ALA A 226 4.31 -8.55 0.91
CA ALA A 226 5.72 -8.39 0.56
C ALA A 226 6.03 -6.92 0.21
N ARG A 227 5.16 -6.28 -0.59
CA ARG A 227 5.26 -4.86 -0.94
C ARG A 227 5.18 -3.98 0.30
N LEU A 228 4.25 -4.25 1.22
CA LEU A 228 4.10 -3.52 2.47
C LEU A 228 5.39 -3.58 3.31
N ILE A 229 5.97 -4.78 3.47
CA ILE A 229 7.22 -4.97 4.20
C ILE A 229 8.37 -4.23 3.51
N LEU A 230 8.55 -4.41 2.20
CA LEU A 230 9.62 -3.78 1.42
C LEU A 230 9.52 -2.25 1.36
N SER A 231 8.31 -1.67 1.45
CA SER A 231 8.11 -0.22 1.39
C SER A 231 8.30 0.48 2.73
N ASN A 232 7.88 -0.17 3.82
CA ASN A 232 7.68 0.51 5.10
C ASN A 232 8.66 0.08 6.19
N LEU A 233 9.35 -1.06 6.02
CA LEU A 233 10.33 -1.55 6.98
C LEU A 233 11.71 -0.97 6.67
N THR A 234 12.16 -0.05 7.50
CA THR A 234 13.53 0.48 7.48
C THR A 234 14.31 -0.11 8.64
N LEU A 235 15.44 -0.76 8.33
CA LEU A 235 16.37 -1.30 9.31
C LEU A 235 17.76 -0.72 9.04
N THR A 236 18.24 0.10 9.97
CA THR A 236 19.58 0.71 9.90
C THR A 236 20.46 0.06 10.97
N ASP A 237 21.42 -0.76 10.51
CA ASP A 237 22.44 -1.32 11.38
C ASP A 237 23.58 -0.31 11.53
N ALA A 238 23.82 0.16 12.75
CA ALA A 238 24.90 1.09 13.04
C ALA A 238 26.16 0.32 13.43
N GLY A 239 27.14 0.29 12.52
CA GLY A 239 28.53 0.02 12.87
C GLY A 239 29.17 1.15 13.68
N GLY A 240 28.52 1.66 14.74
CA GLY A 240 29.23 2.56 15.66
C GLY A 240 28.46 3.41 16.67
N SER A 241 27.18 3.80 16.47
CA SER A 241 26.58 4.71 17.47
C SER A 241 25.09 4.59 17.76
N THR A 242 24.18 4.28 16.82
CA THR A 242 22.77 4.02 17.19
C THR A 242 22.00 3.26 16.11
N SER A 243 21.41 2.11 16.46
CA SER A 243 20.52 1.35 15.57
C SER A 243 19.16 2.04 15.47
N ALA A 244 18.66 2.25 14.25
CA ALA A 244 17.31 2.74 14.00
C ALA A 244 16.50 1.69 13.26
N SER A 245 15.30 1.40 13.73
CA SER A 245 14.35 0.53 13.05
C SER A 245 12.98 1.16 13.06
N SER A 246 12.33 1.22 11.91
CA SER A 246 10.97 1.73 11.79
C SER A 246 10.14 0.86 10.88
N PHE A 247 8.88 0.67 11.26
CA PHE A 247 7.83 0.18 10.38
C PHE A 247 6.66 1.13 10.49
N MET A 248 6.53 2.01 9.50
CA MET A 248 5.57 3.10 9.52
C MET A 248 4.73 3.04 8.25
N VAL A 249 3.42 2.90 8.41
CA VAL A 249 2.46 2.83 7.30
C VAL A 249 1.66 4.13 7.27
N ASP A 250 1.66 4.82 6.12
CA ASP A 250 0.82 6.00 5.93
C ASP A 250 -0.64 5.59 5.75
N MET A 251 -1.51 6.00 6.68
CA MET A 251 -2.93 5.66 6.65
C MET A 251 -3.67 6.34 5.49
N ASN A 252 -3.20 7.49 5.00
CA ASN A 252 -3.81 8.16 3.85
C ASN A 252 -3.65 7.30 2.59
N ASP A 253 -2.39 6.96 2.26
CA ASP A 253 -2.02 6.12 1.11
C ASP A 253 -2.63 4.71 1.23
N LEU A 254 -2.58 4.10 2.43
CA LEU A 254 -3.15 2.79 2.66
C LEU A 254 -4.67 2.78 2.37
N PHE A 255 -5.40 3.78 2.87
CA PHE A 255 -6.84 3.87 2.65
C PHE A 255 -7.20 4.15 1.19
N GLN A 256 -6.45 5.04 0.52
CA GLN A 256 -6.62 5.32 -0.91
C GLN A 256 -6.45 4.06 -1.74
N ARG A 257 -5.35 3.33 -1.56
CA ARG A 257 -5.08 2.09 -2.31
C ARG A 257 -6.14 1.03 -2.06
N PHE A 258 -6.51 0.84 -0.79
CA PHE A 258 -7.56 -0.10 -0.43
C PHE A 258 -8.88 0.20 -1.16
N LEU A 259 -9.34 1.46 -1.14
CA LEU A 259 -10.57 1.83 -1.83
C LEU A 259 -10.44 1.71 -3.34
N THR A 260 -9.33 2.15 -3.91
CA THR A 260 -9.04 2.05 -5.35
C THR A 260 -9.17 0.61 -5.83
N GLU A 261 -8.51 -0.33 -5.15
CA GLU A 261 -8.56 -1.75 -5.51
C GLU A 261 -9.95 -2.37 -5.32
N ARG A 262 -10.64 -2.02 -4.23
CA ARG A 262 -12.01 -2.50 -4.00
C ARG A 262 -12.98 -1.96 -5.07
N LEU A 263 -12.85 -0.69 -5.46
CA LEU A 263 -13.66 -0.07 -6.50
C LEU A 263 -13.34 -0.68 -7.86
N ARG A 264 -12.07 -0.88 -8.22
CA ARG A 264 -11.64 -1.59 -9.45
C ARG A 264 -12.30 -2.96 -9.57
N ARG A 265 -12.27 -3.76 -8.49
CA ARG A 265 -12.88 -5.10 -8.47
C ARG A 265 -14.40 -5.03 -8.59
N THR A 266 -15.05 -4.11 -7.89
CA THR A 266 -16.52 -3.99 -7.84
C THR A 266 -17.13 -3.40 -9.12
N LEU A 267 -16.41 -2.48 -9.76
CA LEU A 267 -16.82 -1.77 -10.97
C LEU A 267 -16.32 -2.44 -12.27
N ARG A 268 -15.53 -3.52 -12.16
CA ARG A 268 -14.98 -4.24 -13.31
C ARG A 268 -16.05 -4.53 -14.37
N GLY A 269 -15.77 -4.14 -15.61
CA GLY A 269 -16.67 -4.32 -16.75
C GLY A 269 -17.84 -3.34 -16.83
N LYS A 270 -17.97 -2.40 -15.88
CA LYS A 270 -19.01 -1.36 -15.87
C LYS A 270 -18.41 0.03 -16.09
N VAL A 271 -17.38 0.36 -15.32
CA VAL A 271 -16.67 1.64 -15.31
C VAL A 271 -15.19 1.33 -15.05
N ASP A 272 -14.30 1.95 -15.81
CA ASP A 272 -12.87 1.83 -15.60
C ASP A 272 -12.40 2.80 -14.50
N VAL A 273 -11.54 2.34 -13.59
CA VAL A 273 -11.10 3.09 -12.41
C VAL A 273 -9.60 3.38 -12.54
N VAL A 274 -9.30 4.63 -12.86
CA VAL A 274 -7.95 5.16 -13.02
C VAL A 274 -7.50 5.80 -11.72
N ASP A 275 -6.32 5.43 -11.24
CA ASP A 275 -5.70 5.91 -10.01
C ASP A 275 -4.70 7.01 -10.36
N GLU A 276 -4.71 8.09 -9.58
CA GLU A 276 -3.80 9.24 -9.71
C GLU A 276 -3.57 9.78 -11.15
N PRO A 277 -4.62 10.01 -11.98
CA PRO A 277 -4.43 10.55 -13.32
C PRO A 277 -3.82 11.95 -13.30
N ILE A 278 -2.96 12.23 -14.27
CA ILE A 278 -2.42 13.57 -14.50
C ILE A 278 -3.47 14.39 -15.24
N VAL A 279 -3.90 15.50 -14.64
CA VAL A 279 -4.83 16.46 -15.26
C VAL A 279 -4.27 17.88 -15.12
N HIS A 280 -4.67 18.78 -16.02
CA HIS A 280 -4.19 20.16 -16.02
C HIS A 280 -5.35 21.14 -15.81
N LEU A 281 -5.17 22.10 -14.90
CA LEU A 281 -6.20 23.11 -14.61
C LEU A 281 -6.31 24.19 -15.68
N ASP A 282 -5.19 24.53 -16.30
CA ASP A 282 -5.06 25.59 -17.27
C ASP A 282 -4.76 25.07 -18.68
N ALA A 283 -5.14 25.85 -19.69
CA ALA A 283 -4.89 25.51 -21.09
C ALA A 283 -3.40 25.41 -21.44
N GLY A 284 -2.53 26.10 -20.70
CA GLY A 284 -1.08 26.07 -20.86
C GLY A 284 -0.39 24.89 -20.18
N GLN A 285 -1.16 24.00 -19.51
CA GLN A 285 -0.67 22.83 -18.77
C GLN A 285 0.37 23.12 -17.68
N GLN A 286 0.40 24.35 -17.15
CA GLN A 286 1.36 24.76 -16.13
C GLN A 286 0.97 24.28 -14.72
N VAL A 287 -0.33 24.15 -14.47
CA VAL A 287 -0.89 23.73 -13.19
C VAL A 287 -1.32 22.28 -13.30
N THR A 288 -0.42 21.38 -12.92
CA THR A 288 -0.69 19.94 -12.85
C THR A 288 -1.45 19.60 -11.57
N MET A 289 -2.47 18.77 -11.71
CA MET A 289 -3.28 18.22 -10.63
C MET A 289 -3.32 16.69 -10.75
N ARG A 290 -3.55 16.03 -9.61
CA ARG A 290 -3.66 14.58 -9.50
C ARG A 290 -4.84 14.24 -8.58
N PRO A 291 -6.04 14.06 -9.13
CA PRO A 291 -7.14 13.45 -8.40
C PRO A 291 -6.76 12.04 -7.96
N ASP A 292 -7.25 11.58 -6.81
CA ASP A 292 -6.96 10.20 -6.38
C ASP A 292 -7.63 9.19 -7.34
N LEU A 293 -8.83 9.51 -7.85
CA LEU A 293 -9.61 8.63 -8.71
C LEU A 293 -10.25 9.35 -9.90
N GLU A 294 -10.19 8.74 -11.07
CA GLU A 294 -11.02 9.07 -12.23
C GLU A 294 -11.74 7.82 -12.74
N PHE A 295 -13.01 8.02 -13.10
CA PHE A 295 -13.89 6.96 -13.54
C PHE A 295 -14.22 7.15 -15.02
N ARG A 296 -13.81 6.19 -15.86
CA ARG A 296 -13.96 6.27 -17.32
C ARG A 296 -15.03 5.33 -17.84
N ASP A 297 -15.72 5.75 -18.91
CA ASP A 297 -16.58 4.85 -19.67
C ASP A 297 -15.76 3.90 -20.57
N SER A 298 -16.44 2.96 -21.24
CA SER A 298 -15.81 2.00 -22.14
C SER A 298 -15.12 2.63 -23.35
N ALA A 299 -15.38 3.92 -23.65
CA ALA A 299 -14.70 4.67 -24.69
C ALA A 299 -13.49 5.45 -24.14
N GLY A 300 -13.12 5.26 -22.87
CA GLY A 300 -12.00 5.93 -22.23
C GLY A 300 -12.29 7.37 -21.79
N ARG A 301 -13.55 7.83 -21.86
CA ARG A 301 -13.90 9.20 -21.47
C ARG A 301 -14.14 9.30 -19.97
N ALA A 302 -13.54 10.28 -19.32
CA ALA A 302 -13.81 10.59 -17.92
C ALA A 302 -15.29 10.96 -17.71
N ARG A 303 -15.95 10.31 -16.75
CA ARG A 303 -17.37 10.51 -16.41
C ARG A 303 -17.59 10.89 -14.96
N TYR A 304 -16.62 10.64 -14.11
CA TYR A 304 -16.69 10.99 -12.70
C TYR A 304 -15.27 11.14 -12.15
N VAL A 305 -15.11 11.95 -11.10
CA VAL A 305 -13.85 12.15 -10.41
C VAL A 305 -14.06 12.02 -8.91
N GLY A 306 -13.10 11.38 -8.24
CA GLY A 306 -13.12 11.10 -6.83
C GLY A 306 -11.83 11.55 -6.16
N ASP A 307 -11.94 11.94 -4.90
CA ASP A 307 -10.82 12.32 -4.06
C ASP A 307 -11.05 11.72 -2.66
N ILE A 308 -10.08 10.93 -2.20
CA ILE A 308 -10.16 10.10 -1.00
C ILE A 308 -9.47 10.84 0.14
N LYS A 309 -10.10 10.89 1.31
CA LYS A 309 -9.50 11.48 2.52
C LYS A 309 -9.69 10.58 3.73
N TYR A 310 -8.58 10.15 4.30
CA TYR A 310 -8.58 9.49 5.60
C TYR A 310 -8.64 10.55 6.72
N LYS A 311 -9.85 10.94 7.12
CA LYS A 311 -10.10 11.96 8.15
C LYS A 311 -11.17 11.50 9.14
N LEU A 312 -10.75 11.02 10.31
CA LEU A 312 -11.64 10.55 11.39
C LEU A 312 -12.02 11.63 12.42
N ALA A 313 -11.69 12.91 12.16
CA ALA A 313 -11.84 14.01 13.13
C ALA A 313 -12.96 15.01 12.76
N GLU A 314 -13.63 15.54 13.78
CA GLU A 314 -14.81 16.45 13.72
C GLU A 314 -14.53 17.85 13.15
N ASN A 315 -13.27 18.21 12.87
CA ASN A 315 -12.92 19.60 12.58
C ASN A 315 -13.39 20.06 11.18
N ALA A 316 -14.58 20.66 11.15
CA ALA A 316 -15.22 21.26 9.99
C ALA A 316 -14.37 22.30 9.23
N ARG A 317 -13.32 22.87 9.85
CA ARG A 317 -12.43 23.87 9.22
C ARG A 317 -11.57 23.28 8.09
N GLY A 318 -11.29 21.97 8.10
CA GLY A 318 -10.47 21.30 7.08
C GLY A 318 -11.26 20.75 5.88
N ARG A 319 -12.60 20.84 5.89
CA ARG A 319 -13.45 20.34 4.80
C ARG A 319 -13.45 21.27 3.58
N SER A 320 -13.27 22.58 3.79
CA SER A 320 -13.37 23.57 2.71
C SER A 320 -12.28 23.41 1.65
N ASN A 321 -11.05 23.06 2.03
CA ASN A 321 -9.96 22.87 1.06
C ASN A 321 -10.22 21.66 0.15
N ASP A 322 -10.76 20.58 0.70
CA ASP A 322 -11.10 19.38 -0.07
C ASP A 322 -12.22 19.68 -1.09
N TYR A 323 -13.21 20.50 -0.72
CA TYR A 323 -14.23 20.97 -1.68
C TYR A 323 -13.61 21.82 -2.80
N TYR A 324 -12.64 22.69 -2.50
CA TYR A 324 -11.96 23.48 -3.52
C TYR A 324 -11.11 22.61 -4.46
N GLN A 325 -10.43 21.60 -3.91
CA GLN A 325 -9.66 20.63 -4.68
C GLN A 325 -10.57 19.84 -5.63
N LEU A 326 -11.69 19.30 -5.14
CA LEU A 326 -12.65 18.59 -5.98
C LEU A 326 -13.33 19.51 -7.02
N LEU A 327 -13.59 20.77 -6.67
CA LEU A 327 -14.08 21.76 -7.62
C LEU A 327 -13.07 22.01 -8.75
N ALA A 328 -11.78 22.13 -8.42
CA ALA A 328 -10.73 22.28 -9.41
C ALA A 328 -10.68 21.06 -10.35
N TYR A 329 -10.78 19.85 -9.80
CA TYR A 329 -10.81 18.61 -10.59
C TYR A 329 -12.01 18.54 -11.53
N THR A 330 -13.21 18.76 -11.01
CA THR A 330 -14.43 18.77 -11.83
C THR A 330 -14.40 19.88 -12.88
N THR A 331 -13.72 20.99 -12.62
CA THR A 331 -13.54 22.08 -13.60
C THR A 331 -12.57 21.69 -14.71
N ALA A 332 -11.37 21.22 -14.35
CA ALA A 332 -10.34 20.82 -15.31
C ALA A 332 -10.78 19.69 -16.25
N ILE A 333 -11.53 18.72 -15.73
CA ILE A 333 -11.99 17.54 -16.50
C ILE A 333 -13.32 17.84 -17.23
N GLY A 334 -13.99 18.96 -16.93
CA GLY A 334 -15.29 19.29 -17.53
C GLY A 334 -16.44 18.42 -17.01
N LEU A 335 -16.38 18.00 -15.75
CA LEU A 335 -17.41 17.16 -15.11
C LEU A 335 -18.46 18.00 -14.38
N PRO A 336 -19.75 17.63 -14.45
CA PRO A 336 -20.82 18.30 -13.71
C PRO A 336 -20.85 17.89 -12.23
N GLU A 337 -20.24 16.77 -11.88
CA GLU A 337 -20.28 16.21 -10.53
C GLU A 337 -18.97 15.48 -10.19
N GLY A 338 -18.59 15.50 -8.92
CA GLY A 338 -17.49 14.71 -8.37
C GLY A 338 -17.77 14.31 -6.91
N MET A 339 -16.92 13.45 -6.34
CA MET A 339 -17.12 12.90 -5.00
C MET A 339 -15.89 13.00 -4.09
N LEU A 340 -16.09 13.49 -2.87
CA LEU A 340 -15.17 13.35 -1.74
C LEU A 340 -15.53 12.07 -0.97
N ILE A 341 -14.56 11.18 -0.78
CA ILE A 341 -14.76 9.91 -0.08
C ILE A 341 -13.98 9.95 1.25
N TYR A 342 -14.70 10.04 2.36
CA TYR A 342 -14.11 10.19 3.68
C TYR A 342 -14.20 8.90 4.49
N CYS A 343 -13.39 8.75 5.54
CA CYS A 343 -13.73 7.87 6.65
C CYS A 343 -14.61 8.61 7.66
N ARG A 344 -15.63 7.97 8.24
CA ARG A 344 -16.38 8.52 9.39
C ARG A 344 -16.14 7.70 10.65
N ARG A 345 -16.37 8.35 11.79
CA ARG A 345 -16.73 7.67 13.04
C ARG A 345 -18.25 7.48 13.07
N GLN A 346 -18.73 6.52 13.86
CA GLN A 346 -20.15 6.31 14.10
C GLN A 346 -20.83 7.62 14.57
N GLY A 347 -21.89 8.07 13.90
CA GLY A 347 -22.68 9.28 14.25
C GLY A 347 -22.57 10.48 13.31
N ASP A 348 -21.57 10.51 12.40
CA ASP A 348 -21.48 11.54 11.36
C ASP A 348 -22.52 11.34 10.24
N SER A 349 -22.94 12.43 9.59
CA SER A 349 -23.80 12.35 8.40
C SER A 349 -23.11 11.55 7.30
N GLU A 350 -23.72 10.44 6.90
CA GLU A 350 -23.20 9.52 5.88
C GLU A 350 -22.95 10.20 4.53
N ARG A 351 -23.75 11.22 4.21
CA ARG A 351 -23.73 11.89 2.92
C ARG A 351 -24.08 13.37 3.01
N ARG A 352 -23.41 14.18 2.20
CA ARG A 352 -23.74 15.59 1.99
C ARG A 352 -23.54 15.97 0.53
N THR A 353 -24.41 16.81 -0.03
CA THR A 353 -24.21 17.35 -1.38
C THR A 353 -24.15 18.87 -1.32
N VAL A 354 -23.18 19.46 -2.01
CA VAL A 354 -23.05 20.91 -2.18
C VAL A 354 -23.15 21.21 -3.67
N THR A 355 -24.02 22.14 -4.04
CA THR A 355 -24.08 22.67 -5.41
C THR A 355 -23.30 23.98 -5.44
N VAL A 356 -22.29 24.07 -6.30
CA VAL A 356 -21.41 25.22 -6.42
C VAL A 356 -22.13 26.34 -7.16
N THR A 357 -22.29 27.46 -6.48
CA THR A 357 -22.85 28.69 -7.04
C THR A 357 -22.05 29.14 -8.25
N ASN A 358 -22.73 29.63 -9.30
CA ASN A 358 -22.12 30.16 -10.54
C ASN A 358 -21.31 29.16 -11.39
N ALA A 359 -21.19 27.88 -10.97
CA ALA A 359 -20.55 26.83 -11.75
C ALA A 359 -21.50 25.66 -12.08
N GLY A 360 -22.61 25.52 -11.35
CA GLY A 360 -23.58 24.44 -11.56
C GLY A 360 -23.04 23.03 -11.22
N LYS A 361 -21.84 22.96 -10.64
CA LYS A 361 -21.16 21.70 -10.30
C LYS A 361 -21.67 21.14 -8.98
N ARG A 362 -21.86 19.83 -8.91
CA ARG A 362 -22.29 19.11 -7.71
C ARG A 362 -21.11 18.41 -7.05
N LEU A 363 -20.85 18.72 -5.78
CA LEU A 363 -19.80 18.08 -4.99
C LEU A 363 -20.47 17.20 -3.93
N VAL A 364 -20.31 15.89 -4.07
CA VAL A 364 -20.90 14.91 -3.16
C VAL A 364 -19.84 14.46 -2.16
N LEU A 365 -20.12 14.57 -0.86
CA LEU A 365 -19.31 13.95 0.19
C LEU A 365 -20.00 12.66 0.62
N ARG A 366 -19.24 11.55 0.59
CA ARG A 366 -19.66 10.22 1.06
C ARG A 366 -18.67 9.74 2.12
N SER A 367 -19.15 9.32 3.28
CA SER A 367 -18.29 8.85 4.36
C SER A 367 -18.44 7.35 4.63
N ILE A 368 -17.33 6.62 4.68
CA ILE A 368 -17.22 5.19 4.98
C ILE A 368 -16.90 4.93 6.45
N ASP A 369 -17.69 4.10 7.11
CA ASP A 369 -17.45 3.70 8.49
C ASP A 369 -16.41 2.59 8.58
N LEU A 370 -15.22 2.92 9.08
CA LEU A 370 -14.16 1.96 9.37
C LEU A 370 -14.12 1.55 10.85
N THR A 371 -15.16 1.83 11.62
CA THR A 371 -15.28 1.41 13.03
C THR A 371 -16.15 0.15 13.18
N GLY A 372 -16.98 -0.15 12.19
CA GLY A 372 -17.81 -1.36 12.13
C GLY A 372 -17.05 -2.65 11.80
N SER A 373 -17.78 -3.74 11.54
CA SER A 373 -17.17 -5.02 11.14
C SER A 373 -16.66 -5.00 9.68
N PRO A 374 -15.73 -5.89 9.30
CA PRO A 374 -15.24 -6.00 7.93
C PRO A 374 -16.36 -6.24 6.90
N GLU A 375 -17.39 -6.99 7.27
CA GLU A 375 -18.56 -7.25 6.42
C GLU A 375 -19.38 -5.97 6.21
N GLN A 376 -19.51 -5.12 7.23
CA GLN A 376 -20.18 -3.83 7.12
C GLN A 376 -19.38 -2.88 6.21
N VAL A 377 -18.05 -2.81 6.38
CA VAL A 377 -17.17 -2.03 5.51
C VAL A 377 -17.34 -2.45 4.04
N ASN A 378 -17.35 -3.76 3.75
CA ASN A 378 -17.54 -4.26 2.39
C ASN A 378 -18.91 -3.90 1.80
N LYS A 379 -19.98 -3.92 2.60
CA LYS A 379 -21.32 -3.46 2.18
C LYS A 379 -21.31 -1.97 1.84
N GLU A 380 -20.68 -1.15 2.67
CA GLU A 380 -20.57 0.29 2.41
C GLU A 380 -19.79 0.61 1.12
N ILE A 381 -18.70 -0.14 0.85
CA ILE A 381 -17.94 0.03 -0.40
C ILE A 381 -18.76 -0.39 -1.63
N THR A 382 -19.59 -1.42 -1.49
CA THR A 382 -20.49 -1.85 -2.57
C THR A 382 -21.52 -0.75 -2.89
N ALA A 383 -22.12 -0.15 -1.85
CA ALA A 383 -23.04 0.97 -2.01
C ALA A 383 -22.35 2.20 -2.63
N LEU A 384 -21.13 2.52 -2.19
CA LEU A 384 -20.30 3.57 -2.78
C LEU A 384 -20.05 3.35 -4.28
N ALA A 385 -19.73 2.12 -4.68
CA ALA A 385 -19.53 1.77 -6.09
C ALA A 385 -20.80 1.98 -6.92
N ASP A 386 -21.97 1.62 -6.40
CA ASP A 386 -23.25 1.87 -7.07
C ASP A 386 -23.55 3.37 -7.20
N GLU A 387 -23.23 4.18 -6.18
CA GLU A 387 -23.37 5.64 -6.24
C GLU A 387 -22.45 6.26 -7.29
N ILE A 388 -21.18 5.85 -7.34
CA ILE A 388 -20.21 6.29 -8.35
C ILE A 388 -20.71 5.94 -9.75
N ARG A 389 -21.19 4.72 -9.97
CA ARG A 389 -21.77 4.30 -11.26
C ARG A 389 -22.94 5.19 -11.66
N ASN A 390 -23.82 5.51 -10.71
CA ASN A 390 -24.96 6.39 -10.97
C ASN A 390 -24.52 7.83 -11.28
N GLY A 391 -23.48 8.34 -10.60
CA GLY A 391 -22.85 9.62 -10.90
C GLY A 391 -22.25 9.67 -12.30
N ALA A 392 -21.46 8.65 -12.67
CA ALA A 392 -20.88 8.50 -14.00
C ALA A 392 -21.94 8.42 -15.11
N ASN A 393 -23.08 7.76 -14.84
CA ASN A 393 -24.19 7.68 -15.78
C ASN A 393 -24.93 9.02 -15.95
N ARG A 394 -25.08 9.82 -14.89
CA ARG A 394 -25.64 11.18 -15.00
C ARG A 394 -24.80 12.05 -15.93
N ALA A 395 -23.46 11.96 -15.83
CA ALA A 395 -22.57 12.71 -16.70
C ALA A 395 -22.71 12.34 -18.19
N ARG A 396 -23.22 11.15 -18.54
CA ARG A 396 -23.50 10.78 -19.94
C ARG A 396 -24.67 11.54 -20.55
N GLN A 397 -25.58 12.09 -19.75
CA GLN A 397 -26.77 12.79 -20.25
C GLN A 397 -26.49 14.25 -20.65
N PHE A 398 -25.28 14.75 -20.34
CA PHE A 398 -24.85 16.12 -20.65
C PHE A 398 -23.99 16.23 -21.92
N TYR A 399 -23.73 15.10 -22.59
CA TYR A 399 -23.01 14.98 -23.86
C TYR A 399 -23.89 14.23 -24.85
#